data_AF-A0A9D8H8C8-F1
#
_entry.id   AF-A0A9D8H8C8-F1
#
_cell.length_a   1.000
_cell.length_b   1.000
_cell.length_c   1.000
_cell.angle_alpha   90.00
_cell.angle_beta   90.00
_cell.angle_gamma   90.00
#
_symmetry.space_group_name_H-M   'P 1'
#
loop_
_entity.id
_entity.type
_entity.pdbx_description
1 polymer ?
#
loop_
_entity_poly.entity_id
_entity_poly.type
_entity_poly.pdbx_seq_one_letter_code
_entity_poly.pdbx_strand_id
1 'polypeptide(L)' 'MSEDSHLDEGFFRRYRELLDAEDAAFDELEHAYEDGDRARYEQDLVQWRSSVERRATFLDRTGLAQLRVT' A
#
# COMPACT_ATOMS: atom_id res chain seq x y z
N MET A 1 3.47 27.20 22.76
CA MET A 1 3.04 25.83 22.44
C MET A 1 3.23 25.65 20.95
N SER A 2 4.22 24.86 20.54
CA SER A 2 4.40 24.43 19.15
C SER A 2 4.62 22.93 19.21
N GLU A 3 3.55 22.16 19.02
CA GLU A 3 3.58 20.71 18.90
C GLU A 3 3.78 20.34 17.43
N ASP A 4 4.92 20.72 16.86
CA ASP A 4 5.18 20.42 15.46
C ASP A 4 6.60 19.91 15.24
N SER A 5 6.69 18.87 14.41
CA SER A 5 7.90 18.27 13.84
C SER A 5 8.84 17.49 14.78
N HIS A 6 8.54 16.21 15.01
CA HIS A 6 9.59 15.20 15.17
C HIS A 6 9.15 13.87 14.54
N LEU A 7 8.91 13.90 13.23
CA LEU A 7 8.94 12.66 12.45
C LEU A 7 10.39 12.16 12.48
N ASP A 8 10.61 11.04 13.15
CA ASP A 8 11.93 10.40 13.31
C ASP A 8 12.50 9.97 11.95
N GLU A 9 13.81 10.08 11.76
CA GLU A 9 14.52 9.57 10.58
C GLU A 9 14.23 8.07 10.36
N GLY A 10 14.06 7.32 11.46
CA GLY A 10 13.62 5.93 11.43
C GLY A 10 12.25 5.72 10.78
N PHE A 11 11.31 6.66 10.98
CA PHE A 11 10.00 6.64 10.34
C PHE A 11 10.11 6.89 8.84
N PHE A 12 10.88 7.89 8.41
CA PHE A 12 11.08 8.18 6.98
C PHE A 12 11.75 7.04 6.24
N ARG A 13 12.75 6.39 6.85
CA ARG A 13 13.39 5.21 6.28
C ARG A 13 12.40 4.06 6.09
N ARG A 14 11.61 3.75 7.13
CA ARG A 14 10.60 2.67 7.07
C ARG A 14 9.49 2.98 6.07
N TYR A 15 9.11 4.25 5.97
CA TYR A 15 8.15 4.70 4.98
C TYR A 15 8.71 4.56 3.55
N ARG A 16 9.98 4.88 3.34
CA ARG A 16 10.66 4.69 2.06
C ARG A 16 10.80 3.21 1.68
N GLU A 17 11.20 2.36 2.62
CA GLU A 17 11.24 0.91 2.43
C GLU A 17 9.86 0.35 2.02
N LEU A 18 8.78 0.90 2.59
CA LEU A 18 7.42 0.52 2.23
C LEU A 18 7.08 0.97 0.79
N LEU A 19 7.47 2.18 0.40
CA LEU A 19 7.26 2.68 -0.97
C LEU A 19 8.07 1.89 -2.00
N ASP A 20 9.33 1.56 -1.71
CA ASP A 20 10.17 0.74 -2.60
C ASP A 20 9.57 -0.67 -2.77
N ALA A 21 9.00 -1.24 -1.70
CA ALA A 21 8.30 -2.53 -1.77
C ALA A 21 6.98 -2.44 -2.55
N GLU A 22 6.28 -1.30 -2.47
CA GLU A 22 5.08 -1.02 -3.25
C GLU A 22 5.41 -0.94 -4.75
N ASP A 23 6.43 -0.16 -5.12
CA ASP A 23 6.87 -0.02 -6.52
C ASP A 23 7.29 -1.37 -7.11
N ALA A 24 8.07 -2.18 -6.38
CA ALA A 24 8.46 -3.51 -6.85
C ALA A 24 7.25 -4.44 -7.05
N ALA A 25 6.25 -4.37 -6.18
CA ALA A 25 5.02 -5.16 -6.33
C ALA A 25 4.18 -4.71 -7.54
N PHE A 26 4.18 -3.41 -7.87
CA PHE A 26 3.51 -2.90 -9.06
C PHE A 26 4.23 -3.33 -10.35
N ASP A 27 5.57 -3.29 -10.38
CA ASP A 27 6.36 -3.78 -11.51
C ASP A 27 6.11 -5.27 -11.77
N GLU A 28 6.10 -6.12 -10.73
CA GLU A 28 5.83 -7.55 -10.86
C GLU A 28 4.42 -7.83 -11.39
N LEU A 29 3.42 -7.04 -10.97
CA LEU A 29 2.05 -7.12 -11.45
C LEU A 29 1.95 -6.74 -12.94
N GLU A 30 2.64 -5.69 -13.37
CA GLU A 30 2.71 -5.26 -14.77
C GLU A 30 3.34 -6.35 -15.64
N HIS A 31 4.47 -6.92 -15.22
CA HIS A 31 5.12 -8.03 -15.92
C HIS A 31 4.21 -9.27 -16.01
N ALA A 32 3.48 -9.63 -14.95
CA ALA A 32 2.55 -10.75 -14.99
C ALA A 32 1.41 -10.53 -16.01
N TYR A 33 0.98 -9.28 -16.18
CA TYR A 33 0.01 -8.91 -17.21
C TYR A 33 0.61 -8.97 -18.62
N GLU A 34 1.82 -8.45 -18.83
CA GLU A 34 2.53 -8.43 -20.12
C GLU A 34 2.97 -9.83 -20.59
N ASP A 35 3.45 -10.68 -19.67
CA ASP A 35 3.87 -12.06 -19.95
C ASP A 35 2.70 -13.03 -20.16
N GLY A 36 1.46 -12.57 -19.94
CA GLY A 36 0.24 -13.38 -20.06
C GLY A 36 0.01 -14.37 -18.91
N ASP A 37 0.66 -14.17 -17.76
CA ASP A 37 0.48 -14.99 -16.56
C ASP A 37 -0.73 -14.52 -15.75
N ARG A 38 -1.91 -14.80 -16.31
CA ARG A 38 -3.20 -14.42 -15.76
C ARG A 38 -3.43 -14.95 -14.34
N ALA A 39 -2.90 -16.13 -14.01
CA ALA A 39 -3.08 -16.74 -12.69
C ALA A 39 -2.33 -15.94 -11.61
N ARG A 40 -1.09 -15.54 -11.90
CA ARG A 40 -0.30 -14.68 -11.01
C ARG A 40 -0.92 -13.28 -10.87
N TYR A 41 -1.33 -12.66 -11.99
CA TYR A 41 -2.05 -11.39 -11.97
C TYR A 41 -3.33 -11.43 -11.09
N GLU A 42 -4.16 -12.46 -11.25
CA GLU A 42 -5.38 -12.60 -10.44
C GLU A 42 -5.08 -12.79 -8.95
N GLN A 43 -4.02 -13.53 -8.60
CA GLN A 43 -3.56 -13.69 -7.23
C GLN A 43 -3.07 -12.38 -6.62
N ASP A 44 -2.23 -11.65 -7.34
CA ASP A 44 -1.64 -10.39 -6.86
C ASP A 44 -2.69 -9.29 -6.73
N LEU A 45 -3.65 -9.24 -7.67
CA LEU A 45 -4.79 -8.33 -7.60
C LEU A 45 -5.67 -8.58 -6.36
N VAL A 46 -5.89 -9.84 -5.98
CA VAL A 46 -6.63 -10.19 -4.75
C VAL A 46 -5.85 -9.76 -3.50
N GLN A 47 -4.54 -9.98 -3.48
CA GLN A 47 -3.70 -9.57 -2.36
C GLN A 47 -3.69 -8.04 -2.20
N TRP A 48 -3.52 -7.30 -3.30
CA TRP A 48 -3.57 -5.85 -3.32
C TRP A 48 -4.92 -5.33 -2.80
N ARG A 49 -6.04 -5.83 -3.32
CA ARG A 49 -7.38 -5.41 -2.88
C ARG A 49 -7.59 -5.64 -1.38
N SER A 50 -7.17 -6.79 -0.87
CA SER A 50 -7.28 -7.11 0.56
C SER A 50 -6.45 -6.17 1.45
N SER A 51 -5.30 -5.70 0.96
CA SER A 51 -4.43 -4.77 1.68
C SER A 51 -5.01 -3.35 1.67
N VAL A 52 -5.58 -2.92 0.54
CA VAL A 52 -6.29 -1.64 0.43
C VAL A 52 -7.52 -1.61 1.35
N GLU A 53 -8.32 -2.67 1.38
CA GLU A 53 -9.48 -2.78 2.29
C GLU A 53 -9.09 -2.74 3.77
N ARG A 54 -8.00 -3.43 4.14
CA ARG A 54 -7.45 -3.39 5.51
C ARG A 54 -6.97 -1.98 5.88
N ARG A 55 -6.27 -1.30 4.97
CA ARG A 55 -5.84 0.09 5.15
C ARG A 55 -7.04 1.02 5.30
N ALA A 56 -8.05 0.91 4.42
CA ALA A 56 -9.27 1.71 4.48
C ALA A 56 -10.00 1.52 5.82
N THR A 57 -10.16 0.27 6.26
CA THR A 57 -10.78 -0.07 7.56
C THR A 57 -10.00 0.52 8.74
N PHE A 58 -8.67 0.44 8.70
CA PHE A 58 -7.81 1.02 9.74
C PHE A 58 -7.97 2.55 9.81
N LEU A 59 -7.95 3.23 8.66
CA LEU A 59 -8.11 4.68 8.57
C LEU A 59 -9.50 5.14 9.04
N ASP A 60 -10.55 4.38 8.72
CA ASP A 60 -11.91 4.65 9.16
C ASP A 60 -12.04 4.50 10.69
N ARG A 61 -11.54 3.38 11.24
CA ARG A 61 -11.55 3.11 12.70
C ARG A 61 -10.77 4.14 13.52
N THR A 62 -9.71 4.70 12.96
CA THR A 62 -8.87 5.69 13.63
C THR A 62 -9.40 7.12 13.46
N GLY A 63 -10.46 7.32 12.66
CA GLY A 63 -11.02 8.62 12.36
C GLY A 63 -10.10 9.52 11.51
N LEU A 64 -9.03 8.95 10.94
CA LEU A 64 -8.03 9.70 10.18
C LEU A 64 -8.50 9.99 8.75
N ALA A 65 -9.22 9.06 8.12
CA ALA A 65 -9.81 9.26 6.80
C ALA A 65 -10.90 8.21 6.52
N GLN A 66 -12.01 8.62 5.91
CA GLN A 66 -13.01 7.69 5.38
C GLN A 66 -12.70 7.37 3.92
N LEU A 67 -12.06 6.23 3.69
CA LEU A 67 -11.77 5.72 2.36
C LEU A 67 -12.81 4.66 1.99
N ARG A 68 -13.69 4.97 1.02
CA ARG A 68 -14.57 3.97 0.41
C ARG A 68 -13.86 3.32 -0.77
N VAL A 69 -13.66 2.01 -0.69
CA VAL A 69 -13.21 1.18 -1.82
C VAL A 69 -14.49 0.75 -2.54
N THR A 70 -14.73 1.29 -3.75
CA THR A 70 -15.89 0.97 -4.60
C THR A 70 -15.48 0.21 -5.84
#